data_AF-A0A1C5WBJ4-F1
#
_entry.id   AF-A0A1C5WBJ4-F1
#
_cell.length_a   1.000
_cell.length_b   1.000
_cell.length_c   1.000
_cell.angle_alpha   90.00
_cell.angle_beta   90.00
_cell.angle_gamma   90.00
#
_symmetry.space_group_name_H-M   'P 1'
#
loop_
_entity.id
_entity.type
_entity.pdbx_description
1 polymer ?
#
loop_
_entity_poly.entity_id
_entity_poly.type
_entity_poly.pdbx_seq_one_letter_code
_entity_poly.pdbx_strand_id
1 'polypeptide(L)'
;MKGKKFLAMILSAALGMSTFAACGRRVVEPEKKTTETEAETETEETENSEEVTEETETENVDEDDIFAQLAEESFMFTSGAGAWDSTLILSEDGSFVGNYHDADAGDSGDGYPNGTLYYCDFYGKFTQPEKINDYTYEMQLENIATKETEGDTEIKGGVKYIYTGPAGLEEVYDLYIYLPGAPLDELPERFLDWASIGLTDEDTTLPFYVIFNTLTFDTFLGPSGDKVTVNDKTTTSDVSIESELQKIEEKAAAMQEDLSSGELTQQEMNTLSLQLYQLWDNELNSIWSRLKETLDEDTMTTLTQEERDWIKTKDSAVEEAGKDTEGGSLQPLLENDKAAELTRNRVYELAEYLK
;
A
#
# COMPACT_ATOMS: atom_id res chain seq x y z
N MET A 1 -24.55 32.12 -22.92
CA MET A 1 -24.26 33.06 -21.81
C MET A 1 -25.45 33.17 -20.86
N LYS A 2 -25.47 32.36 -19.80
CA LYS A 2 -26.22 32.63 -18.56
C LYS A 2 -25.39 32.01 -17.43
N GLY A 3 -24.71 32.85 -16.67
CA GLY A 3 -23.92 32.43 -15.52
C GLY A 3 -24.82 31.95 -14.39
N LYS A 4 -24.39 30.91 -13.69
CA LYS A 4 -24.86 30.57 -12.35
C LYS A 4 -23.66 30.69 -11.43
N LYS A 5 -23.76 31.63 -10.50
CA LYS A 5 -22.84 31.77 -9.37
C LYS A 5 -23.16 30.63 -8.39
N PHE A 6 -22.18 29.80 -8.05
CA PHE A 6 -22.32 28.87 -6.94
C PHE A 6 -21.75 29.51 -5.67
N LEU A 7 -22.54 29.37 -4.61
CA LEU A 7 -22.32 29.94 -3.28
C LEU A 7 -21.58 28.87 -2.48
N ALA A 8 -20.30 29.07 -2.19
CA ALA A 8 -19.55 28.21 -1.27
C ALA A 8 -20.07 28.44 0.16
N MET A 9 -20.59 27.39 0.78
CA MET A 9 -21.05 27.41 2.17
C MET A 9 -19.94 26.84 3.04
N ILE A 10 -19.16 27.72 3.67
CA ILE A 10 -18.15 27.37 4.67
C ILE A 10 -18.87 26.99 5.96
N LEU A 11 -18.82 25.73 6.37
CA LEU A 11 -19.22 25.31 7.71
C LEU A 11 -18.03 25.45 8.66
N SER A 12 -18.14 26.39 9.60
CA SER A 12 -17.20 26.58 10.69
C SER A 12 -17.55 25.64 11.85
N ALA A 13 -16.61 24.78 12.26
CA ALA A 13 -16.76 23.93 13.44
C ALA A 13 -16.76 24.78 14.73
N ALA A 14 -17.79 24.60 15.56
CA ALA A 14 -17.89 25.23 16.88
C ALA A 14 -17.60 24.20 17.97
N LEU A 15 -16.52 24.46 18.71
CA LEU A 15 -16.08 23.76 19.91
C LEU A 15 -17.17 23.73 21.00
N GLY A 16 -17.47 22.55 21.53
CA GLY A 16 -18.37 22.36 22.68
C GLY A 16 -17.75 21.45 23.74
N MET A 17 -16.99 22.03 24.67
CA MET A 17 -16.58 21.38 25.92
C MET A 17 -17.80 20.97 26.74
N SER A 18 -17.83 19.72 27.21
CA SER A 18 -18.50 19.41 28.48
C SER A 18 -17.85 18.22 29.20
N THR A 19 -17.21 18.55 30.31
CA THR A 19 -16.84 17.67 31.41
C THR A 19 -18.09 17.08 32.06
N PHE A 20 -18.09 15.82 32.51
CA PHE A 20 -18.56 15.42 33.84
C PHE A 20 -18.03 14.04 34.23
N ALA A 21 -17.89 13.86 35.54
CA ALA A 21 -17.08 12.86 36.21
C ALA A 21 -17.83 11.57 36.61
N ALA A 22 -17.01 10.56 36.93
CA ALA A 22 -17.05 9.76 38.16
C ALA A 22 -17.73 8.36 38.19
N CYS A 23 -17.02 7.51 38.95
CA CYS A 23 -17.36 6.24 39.61
C CYS A 23 -17.30 4.97 38.72
N GLY A 24 -16.62 3.88 39.06
CA GLY A 24 -15.93 3.49 40.29
C GLY A 24 -16.10 1.99 40.54
N ARG A 25 -14.98 1.24 40.47
CA ARG A 25 -14.62 0.05 41.28
C ARG A 25 -15.40 -1.27 41.09
N ARG A 26 -14.71 -2.33 40.64
CA ARG A 26 -14.21 -3.42 41.50
C ARG A 26 -13.42 -4.50 40.73
N VAL A 27 -12.23 -4.75 41.25
CA VAL A 27 -11.34 -5.91 41.07
C VAL A 27 -12.00 -7.16 41.67
N VAL A 28 -11.96 -8.29 40.96
CA VAL A 28 -11.84 -9.64 41.55
C VAL A 28 -11.09 -10.55 40.56
N GLU A 29 -9.88 -10.95 40.94
CA GLU A 29 -9.16 -12.12 40.45
C GLU A 29 -9.48 -13.31 41.40
N PRO A 30 -9.43 -14.56 40.94
CA PRO A 30 -8.52 -15.47 41.65
C PRO A 30 -7.83 -16.55 40.80
N GLU A 31 -6.52 -16.66 41.05
CA GLU A 31 -5.70 -17.85 41.33
C GLU A 31 -5.81 -19.15 40.50
N LYS A 32 -4.75 -19.33 39.70
CA LYS A 32 -3.90 -20.52 39.49
C LYS A 32 -4.09 -21.72 40.44
N LYS A 33 -4.28 -22.92 39.85
CA LYS A 33 -3.91 -24.18 40.51
C LYS A 33 -3.31 -25.18 39.50
N THR A 34 -2.04 -25.45 39.70
CA THR A 34 -1.21 -26.51 39.11
C THR A 34 -1.65 -27.88 39.60
N THR A 35 -1.64 -28.91 38.75
CA THR A 35 -1.38 -30.29 39.17
C THR A 35 -0.79 -31.08 38.00
N GLU A 36 0.48 -31.49 38.14
CA GLU A 36 1.12 -32.55 37.35
C GLU A 36 0.53 -33.91 37.73
N THR A 37 0.43 -34.84 36.79
CA THR A 37 0.62 -36.28 37.04
C THR A 37 0.98 -36.97 35.72
N GLU A 38 2.19 -37.50 35.65
CA GLU A 38 2.66 -38.48 34.66
C GLU A 38 1.95 -39.83 34.83
N ALA A 39 1.68 -40.52 33.73
CA ALA A 39 1.64 -41.98 33.70
C ALA A 39 1.89 -42.47 32.26
N GLU A 40 3.04 -43.11 32.06
CA GLU A 40 3.35 -43.95 30.91
C GLU A 40 2.49 -45.22 30.94
N THR A 41 2.05 -45.73 29.79
CA THR A 41 1.98 -47.17 29.52
C THR A 41 2.05 -47.42 28.01
N GLU A 42 2.96 -48.31 27.63
CA GLU A 42 3.26 -48.80 26.28
C GLU A 42 2.17 -49.70 25.65
N THR A 43 2.14 -49.62 24.30
CA THR A 43 1.87 -50.65 23.27
C THR A 43 0.51 -51.35 23.17
N GLU A 44 -0.11 -51.23 21.98
CA GLU A 44 -0.31 -52.38 21.08
C GLU A 44 -0.55 -51.91 19.63
N GLU A 45 0.20 -52.50 18.70
CA GLU A 45 0.03 -52.38 17.25
C GLU A 45 -1.20 -53.17 16.79
N THR A 46 -2.02 -52.57 15.93
CA THR A 46 -2.82 -53.34 14.96
C THR A 46 -2.94 -52.55 13.66
N GLU A 47 -2.29 -53.09 12.62
CA GLU A 47 -2.49 -52.73 11.22
C GLU A 47 -3.98 -52.87 10.86
N ASN A 48 -4.58 -51.81 10.32
CA ASN A 48 -5.70 -51.94 9.41
C ASN A 48 -5.46 -51.03 8.21
N SER A 49 -5.19 -51.67 7.08
CA SER A 49 -5.11 -51.07 5.77
C SER A 49 -6.51 -50.59 5.36
N GLU A 50 -6.68 -49.27 5.33
CA GLU A 50 -7.72 -48.63 4.52
C GLU A 50 -7.01 -47.78 3.47
N GLU A 51 -7.15 -48.24 2.23
CA GLU A 51 -6.77 -47.54 1.02
C GLU A 51 -7.62 -46.27 0.93
N VAL A 52 -7.09 -45.15 1.43
CA VAL A 52 -7.67 -43.82 1.21
C VAL A 52 -7.27 -43.43 -0.20
N THR A 53 -8.20 -43.60 -1.12
CA THR A 53 -8.19 -42.93 -2.42
C THR A 53 -8.14 -41.44 -2.16
N GLU A 54 -6.97 -40.86 -2.39
CA GLU A 54 -6.72 -39.43 -2.46
C GLU A 54 -7.48 -38.91 -3.69
N GLU A 55 -8.76 -38.61 -3.50
CA GLU A 55 -9.49 -37.75 -4.42
C GLU A 55 -8.89 -36.37 -4.23
N THR A 56 -8.01 -35.99 -5.14
CA THR A 56 -7.54 -34.61 -5.29
C THR A 56 -8.78 -33.77 -5.56
N GLU A 57 -9.32 -33.15 -4.51
CA GLU A 57 -10.23 -32.04 -4.66
C GLU A 57 -9.44 -30.97 -5.39
N THR A 58 -9.65 -30.87 -6.71
CA THR A 58 -9.30 -29.66 -7.44
C THR A 58 -10.13 -28.56 -6.83
N GLU A 59 -9.55 -27.81 -5.89
CA GLU A 59 -10.11 -26.56 -5.42
C GLU A 59 -10.43 -25.72 -6.65
N ASN A 60 -11.70 -25.31 -6.77
CA ASN A 60 -12.04 -24.27 -7.71
C ASN A 60 -11.38 -23.02 -7.15
N VAL A 61 -10.19 -22.68 -7.67
CA VAL A 61 -9.59 -21.36 -7.47
C VAL A 61 -10.67 -20.37 -7.89
N ASP A 62 -11.14 -19.58 -6.93
CA ASP A 62 -12.02 -18.47 -7.24
C ASP A 62 -11.21 -17.53 -8.14
N GLU A 63 -11.56 -17.43 -9.42
CA GLU A 63 -10.81 -16.60 -10.39
C GLU A 63 -10.77 -15.11 -9.97
N ASP A 64 -11.59 -14.73 -8.98
CA ASP A 64 -11.64 -13.40 -8.38
C ASP A 64 -10.72 -13.25 -7.13
N ASP A 65 -10.12 -14.32 -6.61
CA ASP A 65 -9.17 -14.24 -5.48
C ASP A 65 -7.75 -13.99 -5.99
N ILE A 66 -7.28 -12.75 -5.82
CA ILE A 66 -5.96 -12.32 -6.28
C ILE A 66 -4.82 -12.93 -5.45
N PHE A 67 -5.03 -13.24 -4.18
CA PHE A 67 -3.98 -13.88 -3.38
C PHE A 67 -3.82 -15.36 -3.72
N ALA A 68 -4.92 -16.05 -4.03
CA ALA A 68 -4.84 -17.41 -4.57
C ALA A 68 -4.07 -17.45 -5.90
N GLN A 69 -4.23 -16.44 -6.76
CA GLN A 69 -3.49 -16.32 -8.02
C GLN A 69 -2.00 -16.01 -7.84
N LEU A 70 -1.66 -15.28 -6.78
CA LEU A 70 -0.29 -14.85 -6.48
C LEU A 70 0.39 -15.70 -5.40
N ALA A 71 -0.26 -16.77 -4.95
CA ALA A 71 0.29 -17.66 -3.94
C ALA A 71 1.58 -18.29 -4.41
N GLU A 72 2.57 -18.35 -3.51
CA GLU A 72 3.93 -18.82 -3.75
C GLU A 72 4.75 -17.98 -4.74
N GLU A 73 4.18 -16.92 -5.32
CA GLU A 73 4.91 -16.02 -6.20
C GLU A 73 5.84 -15.10 -5.43
N SER A 74 7.00 -14.82 -6.04
CA SER A 74 8.06 -14.00 -5.47
C SER A 74 8.01 -12.58 -6.03
N PHE A 75 8.02 -11.61 -5.12
CA PHE A 75 8.04 -10.19 -5.39
C PHE A 75 9.37 -9.60 -4.91
N MET A 76 10.08 -8.88 -5.77
CA MET A 76 11.42 -8.36 -5.51
C MET A 76 11.47 -6.84 -5.55
N PHE A 77 12.01 -6.22 -4.51
CA PHE A 77 12.32 -4.80 -4.45
C PHE A 77 13.84 -4.61 -4.45
N THR A 78 14.36 -3.92 -5.47
CA THR A 78 15.78 -3.63 -5.64
C THR A 78 15.98 -2.42 -6.56
N SER A 79 17.13 -1.75 -6.45
CA SER A 79 17.56 -0.76 -7.45
C SER A 79 18.18 -1.38 -8.69
N GLY A 80 18.50 -2.68 -8.67
CA GLY A 80 19.35 -3.32 -9.68
C GLY A 80 20.83 -2.93 -9.60
N ALA A 81 21.21 -2.11 -8.61
CA ALA A 81 22.56 -1.64 -8.39
C ALA A 81 22.98 -1.85 -6.93
N GLY A 82 24.05 -2.62 -6.73
CA GLY A 82 24.51 -3.04 -5.42
C GLY A 82 24.25 -4.52 -5.19
N ALA A 83 24.47 -4.98 -3.95
CA ALA A 83 24.26 -6.36 -3.55
C ALA A 83 23.12 -6.46 -2.54
N TRP A 84 22.03 -5.73 -2.84
CA TRP A 84 20.85 -5.68 -2.00
C TRP A 84 19.55 -5.93 -2.75
N ASP A 85 18.63 -6.56 -2.05
CA ASP A 85 17.24 -6.69 -2.43
C ASP A 85 16.38 -7.06 -1.20
N SER A 86 15.08 -6.78 -1.32
CA SER A 86 14.05 -7.39 -0.50
C SER A 86 13.21 -8.31 -1.36
N THR A 87 12.98 -9.52 -0.90
CA THR A 87 12.05 -10.47 -1.52
C THR A 87 10.86 -10.72 -0.58
N LEU A 88 9.67 -10.84 -1.14
CA LEU A 88 8.42 -11.18 -0.47
C LEU A 88 7.75 -12.34 -1.22
N ILE A 89 7.26 -13.34 -0.49
CA ILE A 89 6.52 -14.49 -1.02
C ILE A 89 5.14 -14.53 -0.36
N LEU A 90 4.09 -14.46 -1.19
CA LEU A 90 2.70 -14.48 -0.74
C LEU A 90 2.19 -15.90 -0.50
N SER A 91 1.24 -16.03 0.42
CA SER A 91 0.40 -17.21 0.63
C SER A 91 -1.04 -16.89 0.21
N GLU A 92 -1.83 -17.93 -0.07
CA GLU A 92 -3.22 -17.80 -0.54
C GLU A 92 -4.11 -16.94 0.37
N ASP A 93 -3.84 -16.92 1.68
CA ASP A 93 -4.65 -16.19 2.65
C ASP A 93 -4.18 -14.74 2.90
N GLY A 94 -3.23 -14.24 2.10
CA GLY A 94 -2.62 -12.92 2.24
C GLY A 94 -1.49 -12.84 3.25
N SER A 95 -1.14 -13.94 3.94
CA SER A 95 0.10 -13.99 4.72
C SER A 95 1.32 -14.02 3.81
N PHE A 96 2.45 -13.55 4.33
CA PHE A 96 3.69 -13.54 3.57
C PHE A 96 4.91 -13.80 4.45
N VAL A 97 5.96 -14.27 3.81
CA VAL A 97 7.32 -14.28 4.34
C VAL A 97 8.20 -13.47 3.41
N GLY A 98 9.21 -12.82 3.97
CA GLY A 98 10.16 -12.05 3.19
C GLY A 98 11.54 -12.04 3.79
N ASN A 99 12.48 -11.65 2.96
CA ASN A 99 13.88 -11.54 3.31
C ASN A 99 14.46 -10.28 2.67
N TYR A 100 15.13 -9.46 3.46
CA TYR A 100 15.99 -8.39 2.98
C TYR A 100 17.44 -8.75 3.26
N HIS A 101 18.31 -8.43 2.31
CA HIS A 101 19.74 -8.41 2.56
C HIS A 101 20.47 -7.31 1.80
N ASP A 102 21.57 -6.80 2.35
CA ASP A 102 22.56 -5.94 1.66
C ASP A 102 23.97 -6.35 2.06
N ALA A 103 24.78 -6.79 1.10
CA ALA A 103 26.13 -7.27 1.34
C ALA A 103 27.19 -6.19 1.08
N ASP A 104 27.87 -5.76 2.14
CA ASP A 104 29.05 -4.90 2.08
C ASP A 104 30.33 -5.70 2.33
N ALA A 105 30.96 -6.16 1.24
CA ALA A 105 32.24 -6.87 1.30
C ALA A 105 33.42 -5.95 1.68
N GLY A 106 33.25 -4.63 1.59
CA GLY A 106 34.26 -3.64 1.94
C GLY A 106 34.36 -3.39 3.46
N ASP A 107 33.22 -3.45 4.17
CA ASP A 107 33.18 -3.40 5.62
C ASP A 107 33.58 -4.75 6.24
N SER A 108 34.88 -4.95 6.46
CA SER A 108 35.43 -6.16 7.06
C SER A 108 36.35 -5.84 8.24
N GLY A 109 36.51 -6.81 9.15
CA GLY A 109 37.31 -6.61 10.35
C GLY A 109 37.72 -7.90 11.07
N ASP A 110 38.33 -7.73 12.24
CA ASP A 110 38.77 -8.84 13.07
C ASP A 110 37.58 -9.72 13.47
N GLY A 111 37.61 -10.99 13.06
CA GLY A 111 36.53 -11.96 13.29
C GLY A 111 35.50 -12.05 12.16
N TYR A 112 35.42 -11.06 11.28
CA TYR A 112 34.53 -11.05 10.11
C TYR A 112 35.27 -10.65 8.81
N PRO A 113 36.25 -11.45 8.35
CA PRO A 113 37.05 -11.12 7.17
C PRO A 113 36.26 -11.15 5.85
N ASN A 114 35.04 -11.70 5.84
CA ASN A 114 34.22 -11.89 4.65
C ASN A 114 33.17 -10.78 4.47
N GLY A 115 33.29 -9.67 5.22
CA GLY A 115 32.41 -8.50 5.08
C GLY A 115 31.27 -8.43 6.09
N THR A 116 30.39 -7.46 5.87
CA THR A 116 29.17 -7.22 6.64
C THR A 116 27.94 -7.51 5.76
N LEU A 117 26.90 -8.08 6.37
CA LEU A 117 25.61 -8.35 5.76
C LEU A 117 24.53 -7.67 6.60
N TYR A 118 23.85 -6.68 6.04
CA TYR A 118 22.58 -6.19 6.59
C TYR A 118 21.51 -7.19 6.22
N TYR A 119 20.64 -7.57 7.17
CA TYR A 119 19.78 -8.73 7.00
C TYR A 119 18.47 -8.59 7.79
N CYS A 120 17.35 -9.00 7.21
CA CYS A 120 16.07 -9.08 7.91
C CYS A 120 15.24 -10.23 7.33
N ASP A 121 14.96 -11.26 8.14
CA ASP A 121 13.86 -12.19 7.88
C ASP A 121 12.58 -11.59 8.48
N PHE A 122 11.54 -11.41 7.68
CA PHE A 122 10.27 -10.85 8.13
C PHE A 122 9.08 -11.67 7.64
N TYR A 123 7.95 -11.52 8.31
CA TYR A 123 6.70 -12.18 7.97
C TYR A 123 5.53 -11.35 8.45
N GLY A 124 4.38 -11.53 7.83
CA GLY A 124 3.22 -10.70 8.13
C GLY A 124 1.97 -11.17 7.43
N LYS A 125 0.98 -10.28 7.41
CA LYS A 125 -0.27 -10.49 6.71
C LYS A 125 -0.79 -9.18 6.14
N PHE A 126 -1.26 -9.23 4.91
CA PHE A 126 -2.05 -8.16 4.31
C PHE A 126 -3.53 -8.39 4.57
N THR A 127 -4.31 -7.31 4.61
CA THR A 127 -5.77 -7.41 4.55
C THR A 127 -6.21 -7.99 3.20
N GLN A 128 -7.43 -8.51 3.13
CA GLN A 128 -8.02 -8.92 1.86
C GLN A 128 -8.07 -7.73 0.88
N PRO A 129 -7.60 -7.87 -0.38
CA PRO A 129 -7.52 -6.75 -1.30
C PRO A 129 -8.91 -6.37 -1.83
N GLU A 130 -9.21 -5.07 -1.83
CA GLU A 130 -10.39 -4.52 -2.49
C GLU A 130 -10.04 -4.17 -3.95
N LYS A 131 -10.81 -4.69 -4.90
CA LYS A 131 -10.65 -4.32 -6.31
C LYS A 131 -11.06 -2.86 -6.52
N ILE A 132 -10.16 -2.05 -7.05
CA ILE A 132 -10.39 -0.63 -7.38
C ILE A 132 -10.82 -0.51 -8.84
N ASN A 133 -10.10 -1.17 -9.74
CA ASN A 133 -10.40 -1.19 -11.17
C ASN A 133 -9.90 -2.50 -11.81
N ASP A 134 -9.93 -2.60 -13.13
CA ASP A 134 -9.54 -3.81 -13.86
C ASP A 134 -8.08 -4.24 -13.67
N TYR A 135 -7.20 -3.32 -13.26
CA TYR A 135 -5.76 -3.55 -13.12
C TYR A 135 -5.21 -3.20 -11.73
N THR A 136 -6.06 -2.82 -10.77
CA THR A 136 -5.60 -2.36 -9.46
C THR A 136 -6.45 -2.92 -8.33
N TYR A 137 -5.78 -3.51 -7.36
CA TYR A 137 -6.34 -3.83 -6.05
C TYR A 137 -5.64 -3.00 -4.99
N GLU A 138 -6.35 -2.68 -3.92
CA GLU A 138 -5.83 -1.98 -2.75
C GLU A 138 -5.90 -2.90 -1.53
N MET A 139 -4.84 -2.92 -0.74
CA MET A 139 -4.77 -3.65 0.51
C MET A 139 -3.99 -2.85 1.56
N GLN A 140 -4.11 -3.24 2.82
CA GLN A 140 -3.34 -2.68 3.92
C GLN A 140 -2.45 -3.75 4.54
N LEU A 141 -1.38 -3.30 5.20
CA LEU A 141 -0.58 -4.19 6.04
C LEU A 141 -1.28 -4.40 7.39
N GLU A 142 -1.81 -5.60 7.62
CA GLU A 142 -2.48 -5.94 8.87
C GLU A 142 -1.48 -6.09 10.02
N ASN A 143 -0.38 -6.79 9.76
CA ASN A 143 0.74 -6.92 10.69
C ASN A 143 2.03 -7.31 9.97
N ILE A 144 3.15 -6.96 10.59
CA ILE A 144 4.49 -7.41 10.21
C ILE A 144 5.32 -7.64 11.46
N ALA A 145 6.17 -8.66 11.41
CA ALA A 145 7.12 -8.99 12.45
C ALA A 145 8.45 -9.40 11.82
N THR A 146 9.54 -9.06 12.50
CA THR A 146 10.88 -9.52 12.16
C THR A 146 11.24 -10.72 13.04
N LYS A 147 12.04 -11.64 12.50
CA LYS A 147 12.50 -12.81 13.24
C LYS A 147 13.59 -12.44 14.25
N GLU A 148 14.51 -11.57 13.85
CA GLU A 148 15.55 -11.00 14.71
C GLU A 148 15.17 -9.56 15.12
N THR A 149 15.76 -9.09 16.23
CA THR A 149 15.51 -7.71 16.70
C THR A 149 16.39 -6.74 15.93
N GLU A 150 15.81 -5.67 15.41
CA GLU A 150 16.55 -4.63 14.72
C GLU A 150 17.67 -4.04 15.60
N GLY A 151 18.86 -3.87 15.01
CA GLY A 151 20.06 -3.39 15.68
C GLY A 151 20.91 -4.49 16.34
N ASP A 152 20.39 -5.71 16.49
CA ASP A 152 21.20 -6.84 16.94
C ASP A 152 22.29 -7.16 15.91
N THR A 153 23.42 -7.69 16.40
CA THR A 153 24.55 -8.07 15.53
C THR A 153 25.15 -9.39 15.96
N GLU A 154 25.66 -10.15 15.00
CA GLU A 154 26.43 -11.36 15.29
C GLU A 154 27.41 -11.70 14.17
N ILE A 155 28.33 -12.63 14.43
CA ILE A 155 29.31 -13.09 13.45
C ILE A 155 29.11 -14.57 13.16
N LYS A 156 28.80 -14.90 11.91
CA LYS A 156 28.61 -16.28 11.42
C LYS A 156 29.49 -16.52 10.21
N GLY A 157 30.29 -17.58 10.22
CA GLY A 157 31.10 -17.96 9.05
C GLY A 157 32.09 -16.88 8.57
N GLY A 158 32.52 -15.98 9.46
CA GLY A 158 33.40 -14.86 9.12
C GLY A 158 32.70 -13.68 8.44
N VAL A 159 31.36 -13.61 8.47
CA VAL A 159 30.55 -12.46 8.05
C VAL A 159 29.90 -11.85 9.29
N LYS A 160 29.87 -10.52 9.38
CA LYS A 160 29.15 -9.80 10.43
C LYS A 160 27.73 -9.51 9.95
N TYR A 161 26.74 -10.07 10.63
CA TYR A 161 25.33 -9.79 10.41
C TYR A 161 24.93 -8.57 11.23
N ILE A 162 24.22 -7.63 10.61
CA ILE A 162 23.54 -6.51 11.26
C ILE A 162 22.06 -6.65 10.93
N TYR A 163 21.23 -6.88 11.95
CA TYR A 163 19.80 -7.07 11.76
C TYR A 163 19.09 -5.72 11.58
N THR A 164 18.32 -5.58 10.51
CA THR A 164 17.63 -4.34 10.10
C THR A 164 16.11 -4.53 10.05
N GLY A 165 15.39 -3.47 9.65
CA GLY A 165 13.96 -3.53 9.32
C GLY A 165 13.65 -4.17 7.94
N PRO A 166 12.37 -4.41 7.64
CA PRO A 166 11.89 -5.03 6.40
C PRO A 166 11.86 -4.01 5.25
N ALA A 167 12.97 -3.86 4.51
CA ALA A 167 13.08 -2.83 3.49
C ALA A 167 11.98 -2.90 2.42
N GLY A 168 11.30 -1.78 2.18
CA GLY A 168 10.11 -1.62 1.34
C GLY A 168 8.78 -1.66 2.09
N LEU A 169 8.78 -2.10 3.36
CA LEU A 169 7.61 -2.25 4.24
C LEU A 169 7.85 -1.67 5.64
N GLU A 170 8.84 -0.79 5.83
CA GLU A 170 9.11 -0.16 7.12
C GLU A 170 8.01 0.81 7.54
N GLU A 171 7.47 1.54 6.58
CA GLU A 171 6.33 2.45 6.76
C GLU A 171 5.30 2.13 5.67
N VAL A 172 4.10 1.71 6.08
CA VAL A 172 3.02 1.31 5.18
C VAL A 172 1.71 1.93 5.64
N TYR A 173 0.91 2.41 4.69
CA TYR A 173 -0.48 2.75 4.93
C TYR A 173 -1.37 1.96 3.97
N ASP A 174 -1.38 2.34 2.68
CA ASP A 174 -2.03 1.56 1.63
C ASP A 174 -0.96 0.97 0.68
N LEU A 175 -1.22 -0.27 0.23
CA LEU A 175 -0.45 -0.99 -0.77
C LEU A 175 -1.35 -1.26 -1.96
N TYR A 176 -0.85 -0.96 -3.16
CA TYR A 176 -1.56 -1.31 -4.39
C TYR A 176 -0.94 -2.54 -5.03
N ILE A 177 -1.80 -3.47 -5.47
CA ILE A 177 -1.41 -4.53 -6.38
C ILE A 177 -1.77 -4.08 -7.80
N TYR A 178 -0.77 -3.81 -8.64
CA TYR A 178 -0.99 -3.56 -10.05
C TYR A 178 -0.85 -4.86 -10.85
N LEU A 179 -1.81 -5.10 -11.74
CA LEU A 179 -1.82 -6.28 -12.60
C LEU A 179 -1.10 -6.03 -13.93
N PRO A 180 -0.54 -7.09 -14.57
CA PRO A 180 -0.10 -7.03 -15.95
C PRO A 180 -1.20 -6.51 -16.87
N GLY A 181 -0.86 -5.55 -17.72
CA GLY A 181 -1.78 -4.85 -18.61
C GLY A 181 -2.16 -3.43 -18.18
N ALA A 182 -1.85 -3.03 -16.94
CA ALA A 182 -2.07 -1.66 -16.46
C ALA A 182 -1.38 -0.64 -17.40
N PRO A 183 -2.08 0.39 -17.91
CA PRO A 183 -1.46 1.43 -18.74
C PRO A 183 -0.42 2.22 -17.94
N LEU A 184 0.81 2.30 -18.44
CA LEU A 184 1.91 2.95 -17.71
C LEU A 184 1.68 4.46 -17.51
N ASP A 185 0.89 5.09 -18.38
CA ASP A 185 0.53 6.52 -18.29
C ASP A 185 -0.57 6.80 -17.25
N GLU A 186 -1.14 5.75 -16.65
CA GLU A 186 -2.16 5.84 -15.60
C GLU A 186 -1.60 5.50 -14.20
N LEU A 187 -0.36 5.01 -14.14
CA LEU A 187 0.33 4.73 -12.88
C LEU A 187 1.01 6.01 -12.34
N PRO A 188 1.18 6.14 -11.00
CA PRO A 188 1.81 7.32 -10.40
C PRO A 188 3.18 7.62 -11.01
N GLU A 189 3.55 8.88 -11.23
CA GLU A 189 4.85 9.21 -11.87
C GLU A 189 6.05 8.59 -11.13
N ARG A 190 5.98 8.55 -9.79
CA ARG A 190 7.00 7.95 -8.92
C ARG A 190 7.04 6.42 -8.92
N PHE A 191 6.03 5.75 -9.46
CA PHE A 191 6.07 4.30 -9.67
C PHE A 191 7.26 3.91 -10.58
N LEU A 192 7.56 4.74 -11.58
CA LEU A 192 8.62 4.44 -12.56
C LEU A 192 10.03 4.53 -11.96
N ASP A 193 10.22 5.22 -10.83
CA ASP A 193 11.53 5.39 -10.19
C ASP A 193 12.18 4.03 -9.90
N TRP A 194 11.37 3.06 -9.46
CA TRP A 194 11.82 1.70 -9.14
C TRP A 194 11.40 0.69 -10.21
N ALA A 195 10.21 0.82 -10.79
CA ALA A 195 9.70 -0.15 -11.75
C ALA A 195 10.45 -0.18 -13.08
N SER A 196 11.19 0.89 -13.42
CA SER A 196 11.91 1.01 -14.70
C SER A 196 12.94 -0.10 -14.94
N ILE A 197 13.45 -0.75 -13.90
CA ILE A 197 14.35 -1.91 -14.04
C ILE A 197 13.69 -3.10 -14.77
N GLY A 198 12.37 -3.24 -14.66
CA GLY A 198 11.59 -4.28 -15.32
C GLY A 198 11.04 -3.88 -16.68
N LEU A 199 11.15 -2.61 -17.07
CA LEU A 199 10.51 -2.04 -18.27
C LEU A 199 11.50 -1.81 -19.41
N THR A 200 10.96 -1.75 -20.62
CA THR A 200 11.66 -1.35 -21.83
C THR A 200 11.05 -0.09 -22.42
N ASP A 201 11.80 0.63 -23.26
CA ASP A 201 11.30 1.84 -23.94
C ASP A 201 10.09 1.58 -24.88
N GLU A 202 9.80 0.32 -25.19
CA GLU A 202 8.67 -0.08 -26.05
C GLU A 202 7.40 -0.38 -25.24
N ASP A 203 7.51 -0.53 -23.92
CA ASP A 203 6.37 -0.87 -23.07
C ASP A 203 5.43 0.32 -22.94
N THR A 204 4.14 0.05 -23.14
CA THR A 204 3.04 1.01 -22.91
C THR A 204 2.10 0.54 -21.81
N THR A 205 2.24 -0.72 -21.39
CA THR A 205 1.49 -1.36 -20.31
C THR A 205 2.45 -2.14 -19.44
N LEU A 206 2.09 -2.31 -18.17
CA LEU A 206 2.85 -3.09 -17.20
C LEU A 206 2.92 -4.57 -17.61
N PRO A 207 4.11 -5.20 -17.72
CA PRO A 207 4.22 -6.59 -18.14
C PRO A 207 4.28 -7.60 -16.97
N PHE A 208 4.24 -7.13 -15.73
CA PHE A 208 4.40 -7.95 -14.52
C PHE A 208 3.47 -7.46 -13.40
N TYR A 209 3.26 -8.29 -12.39
CA TYR A 209 2.55 -7.87 -11.19
C TYR A 209 3.43 -6.94 -10.35
N VAL A 210 2.81 -6.04 -9.60
CA VAL A 210 3.53 -5.14 -8.69
C VAL A 210 2.82 -5.08 -7.36
N ILE A 211 3.58 -5.06 -6.26
CA ILE A 211 3.11 -4.52 -4.98
C ILE A 211 3.80 -3.18 -4.77
N PHE A 212 3.00 -2.11 -4.71
CA PHE A 212 3.46 -0.74 -4.63
C PHE A 212 3.11 -0.13 -3.29
N ASN A 213 4.13 0.26 -2.53
CA ASN A 213 3.96 1.01 -1.30
C ASN A 213 3.67 2.46 -1.65
N THR A 214 2.43 2.88 -1.42
CA THR A 214 2.00 4.25 -1.76
C THR A 214 2.76 5.30 -0.96
N LEU A 215 3.19 4.98 0.25
CA LEU A 215 3.86 5.94 1.13
C LEU A 215 5.31 6.20 0.72
N THR A 216 6.12 5.14 0.62
CA THR A 216 7.56 5.25 0.36
C THR A 216 7.90 5.19 -1.13
N PHE A 217 6.92 4.84 -1.97
CA PHE A 217 7.08 4.52 -3.40
C PHE A 217 7.90 3.26 -3.67
N ASP A 218 8.25 2.51 -2.62
CA ASP A 218 8.98 1.25 -2.77
C ASP A 218 8.11 0.26 -3.55
N THR A 219 8.72 -0.31 -4.59
CA THR A 219 8.00 -1.08 -5.58
C THR A 219 8.59 -2.49 -5.64
N PHE A 220 7.79 -3.47 -5.23
CA PHE A 220 8.15 -4.87 -5.39
C PHE A 220 7.61 -5.38 -6.72
N LEU A 221 8.52 -5.87 -7.56
CA LEU A 221 8.21 -6.42 -8.87
C LEU A 221 7.98 -7.92 -8.77
N GLY A 222 6.79 -8.35 -9.17
CA GLY A 222 6.38 -9.75 -9.18
C GLY A 222 6.68 -10.45 -10.51
N PRO A 223 6.12 -11.65 -10.71
CA PRO A 223 6.30 -12.41 -11.95
C PRO A 223 5.71 -11.66 -13.15
N SER A 224 6.29 -11.90 -14.33
CA SER A 224 5.65 -11.52 -15.58
C SER A 224 4.35 -12.30 -15.74
N GLY A 225 3.28 -11.60 -16.13
CA GLY A 225 2.03 -12.25 -16.49
C GLY A 225 1.71 -12.01 -17.96
N ASP A 226 1.01 -12.95 -18.58
CA ASP A 226 0.31 -12.62 -19.81
C ASP A 226 -0.67 -11.49 -19.50
N LYS A 227 -0.89 -10.57 -20.46
CA LYS A 227 -1.96 -9.56 -20.36
C LYS A 227 -3.21 -10.29 -19.90
N VAL A 228 -3.73 -9.96 -18.71
CA VAL A 228 -4.98 -10.53 -18.21
C VAL A 228 -6.00 -10.29 -19.32
N THR A 229 -6.38 -11.36 -20.01
CA THR A 229 -7.48 -11.30 -20.96
C THR A 229 -8.70 -11.26 -20.08
N VAL A 230 -9.11 -10.04 -19.75
CA VAL A 230 -10.36 -9.76 -19.08
C VAL A 230 -11.40 -10.62 -19.79
N ASN A 231 -11.88 -11.66 -19.10
CA ASN A 231 -13.12 -12.28 -19.49
C ASN A 231 -14.14 -11.15 -19.32
N ASP A 232 -14.44 -10.49 -20.44
CA ASP A 232 -15.54 -9.54 -20.61
C ASP A 232 -16.84 -10.29 -20.34
N LYS A 233 -17.06 -10.51 -19.05
CA LYS A 233 -18.18 -11.23 -18.49
C LYS A 233 -18.55 -10.50 -17.21
N THR A 234 -18.86 -9.22 -17.40
CA THR A 234 -19.91 -8.53 -16.67
C THR A 234 -19.91 -8.82 -15.17
N THR A 235 -18.92 -8.27 -14.48
CA THR A 235 -19.13 -7.78 -13.12
C THR A 235 -18.53 -6.37 -13.06
N THR A 236 -19.19 -5.43 -13.76
CA THR A 236 -19.43 -4.14 -13.14
C THR A 236 -20.12 -4.47 -11.82
N SER A 237 -19.37 -4.59 -10.73
CA SER A 237 -19.93 -4.19 -9.47
C SER A 237 -20.41 -2.76 -9.73
N ASP A 238 -21.73 -2.55 -9.77
CA ASP A 238 -22.39 -1.25 -9.87
C ASP A 238 -22.04 -0.39 -8.64
N VAL A 239 -20.75 -0.15 -8.40
CA VAL A 239 -20.26 0.88 -7.49
C VAL A 239 -20.39 2.14 -8.33
N SER A 240 -21.49 2.86 -8.15
CA SER A 240 -21.63 4.15 -8.83
C SER A 240 -20.52 5.07 -8.35
N ILE A 241 -20.09 6.01 -9.20
CA ILE A 241 -19.03 6.97 -8.88
C ILE A 241 -19.30 7.67 -7.54
N GLU A 242 -20.56 7.85 -7.15
CA GLU A 242 -20.94 8.38 -5.83
C GLU A 242 -20.53 7.47 -4.67
N SER A 243 -20.71 6.15 -4.79
CA SER A 243 -20.35 5.20 -3.72
C SER A 243 -18.83 5.02 -3.58
N GLU A 244 -18.10 5.10 -4.68
CA GLU A 244 -16.63 5.14 -4.66
C GLU A 244 -16.12 6.42 -3.99
N LEU A 245 -16.58 7.58 -4.44
CA LEU A 245 -16.21 8.86 -3.83
C LEU A 245 -16.55 8.89 -2.34
N GLN A 246 -17.66 8.28 -1.92
CA GLN A 246 -17.98 8.16 -0.50
C GLN A 246 -16.91 7.36 0.27
N LYS A 247 -16.42 6.24 -0.26
CA LYS A 247 -15.34 5.47 0.39
C LYS A 247 -14.05 6.29 0.49
N ILE A 248 -13.68 7.00 -0.58
CA ILE A 248 -12.49 7.87 -0.59
C ILE A 248 -12.64 9.00 0.43
N GLU A 249 -13.83 9.61 0.56
CA GLU A 249 -14.11 10.60 1.61
C GLU A 249 -14.00 10.02 3.01
N GLU A 250 -14.50 8.81 3.25
CA GLU A 250 -14.42 8.15 4.56
C GLU A 250 -12.97 7.91 4.96
N LYS A 251 -12.12 7.44 4.04
CA LYS A 251 -10.66 7.31 4.25
C LYS A 251 -10.00 8.65 4.49
N ALA A 252 -10.27 9.63 3.63
CA ALA A 252 -9.72 10.97 3.75
C ALA A 252 -10.12 11.66 5.07
N ALA A 253 -11.34 11.42 5.55
CA ALA A 253 -11.83 11.93 6.83
C ALA A 253 -11.11 11.28 8.01
N ALA A 254 -10.87 9.96 7.97
CA ALA A 254 -10.08 9.27 8.99
C ALA A 254 -8.65 9.81 9.07
N MET A 255 -7.97 9.96 7.92
CA MET A 255 -6.63 10.58 7.87
C MET A 255 -6.63 12.01 8.43
N GLN A 256 -7.65 12.81 8.12
CA GLN A 256 -7.77 14.19 8.63
C GLN A 256 -8.05 14.24 10.14
N GLU A 257 -8.80 13.27 10.68
CA GLU A 257 -9.02 13.14 12.12
C GLU A 257 -7.69 12.84 12.84
N ASP A 258 -6.92 11.90 12.31
CA ASP A 258 -5.60 11.54 12.84
C ASP A 258 -4.61 12.72 12.75
N LEU A 259 -4.57 13.44 11.62
CA LEU A 259 -3.79 14.68 11.47
C LEU A 259 -4.18 15.75 12.50
N SER A 260 -5.46 15.81 12.87
CA SER A 260 -6.00 16.80 13.81
C SER A 260 -5.96 16.36 15.27
N SER A 261 -5.58 15.11 15.56
CA SER A 261 -5.60 14.52 16.91
C SER A 261 -4.63 15.17 17.89
N GLY A 262 -3.51 15.70 17.36
CA GLY A 262 -2.37 16.19 18.15
C GLY A 262 -1.51 15.08 18.76
N GLU A 263 -1.73 13.81 18.37
CA GLU A 263 -0.95 12.66 18.85
C GLU A 263 0.28 12.40 17.97
N LEU A 264 0.26 12.85 16.72
CA LEU A 264 1.32 12.64 15.74
C LEU A 264 2.50 13.62 15.92
N THR A 265 3.70 13.11 15.70
CA THR A 265 4.92 13.91 15.51
C THR A 265 4.88 14.67 14.17
N GLN A 266 5.77 15.66 14.00
CA GLN A 266 5.84 16.41 12.73
C GLN A 266 6.18 15.52 11.53
N GLN A 267 7.01 14.49 11.73
CA GLN A 267 7.33 13.54 10.66
C GLN A 267 6.10 12.72 10.29
N GLU A 268 5.41 12.15 11.27
CA GLU A 268 4.16 11.38 11.04
C GLU A 268 3.07 12.25 10.41
N MET A 269 2.94 13.53 10.78
CA MET A 269 2.01 14.45 10.11
C MET A 269 2.39 14.72 8.65
N ASN A 270 3.68 14.88 8.35
CA ASN A 270 4.15 15.06 6.97
C ASN A 270 3.87 13.81 6.13
N THR A 271 4.08 12.62 6.71
CA THR A 271 3.80 11.31 6.12
C THR A 271 2.31 11.13 5.85
N LEU A 272 1.45 11.38 6.84
CA LEU A 272 0.01 11.18 6.72
C LEU A 272 -0.65 12.21 5.80
N SER A 273 -0.17 13.46 5.76
CA SER A 273 -0.66 14.46 4.79
C SER A 273 -0.24 14.11 3.36
N LEU A 274 0.93 13.50 3.15
CA LEU A 274 1.33 12.97 1.85
C LEU A 274 0.39 11.86 1.40
N GLN A 275 0.05 10.92 2.29
CA GLN A 275 -0.92 9.84 2.02
C GLN A 275 -2.30 10.39 1.66
N LEU A 276 -2.77 11.41 2.39
CA LEU A 276 -4.02 12.08 2.07
C LEU A 276 -4.00 12.70 0.66
N TYR A 277 -2.90 13.34 0.28
CA TYR A 277 -2.73 13.85 -1.08
C TYR A 277 -2.76 12.71 -2.13
N GLN A 278 -2.02 11.64 -1.89
CA GLN A 278 -1.94 10.49 -2.80
C GLN A 278 -3.27 9.77 -2.96
N LEU A 279 -4.04 9.62 -1.89
CA LEU A 279 -5.38 9.05 -1.93
C LEU A 279 -6.26 9.79 -2.96
N TRP A 280 -6.24 11.13 -2.92
CA TRP A 280 -6.98 11.94 -3.88
C TRP A 280 -6.38 11.93 -5.30
N ASP A 281 -5.05 11.86 -5.43
CA ASP A 281 -4.38 11.80 -6.73
C ASP A 281 -4.63 10.48 -7.46
N ASN A 282 -4.66 9.37 -6.71
CA ASN A 282 -5.02 8.05 -7.22
C ASN A 282 -6.46 8.02 -7.73
N GLU A 283 -7.40 8.60 -6.98
CA GLU A 283 -8.79 8.72 -7.42
C GLU A 283 -8.91 9.59 -8.68
N LEU A 284 -8.16 10.70 -8.76
CA LEU A 284 -8.13 11.56 -9.94
C LEU A 284 -7.69 10.78 -11.17
N ASN A 285 -6.60 10.03 -11.06
CA ASN A 285 -6.07 9.22 -12.15
C ASN A 285 -7.05 8.10 -12.54
N SER A 286 -7.71 7.46 -11.56
CA SER A 286 -8.73 6.45 -11.85
C SER A 286 -9.92 7.00 -12.65
N ILE A 287 -10.43 8.18 -12.26
CA ILE A 287 -11.48 8.87 -13.01
C ILE A 287 -10.97 9.25 -14.40
N TRP A 288 -9.76 9.77 -14.51
CA TRP A 288 -9.15 10.16 -15.77
C TRP A 288 -9.10 9.00 -16.78
N SER A 289 -8.72 7.81 -16.34
CA SER A 289 -8.74 6.59 -17.15
C SER A 289 -10.13 6.30 -17.72
N ARG A 290 -11.17 6.34 -16.88
CA ARG A 290 -12.56 6.10 -17.32
C ARG A 290 -13.05 7.17 -18.29
N LEU A 291 -12.61 8.42 -18.11
CA LEU A 291 -12.93 9.52 -19.02
C LEU A 291 -12.29 9.32 -20.40
N LYS A 292 -11.05 8.81 -20.48
CA LYS A 292 -10.40 8.45 -21.74
C LYS A 292 -11.21 7.41 -22.53
N GLU A 293 -11.87 6.49 -21.84
CA GLU A 293 -12.69 5.44 -22.46
C GLU A 293 -14.11 5.90 -22.82
N THR A 294 -14.66 6.82 -22.04
CA THR A 294 -16.09 7.19 -22.12
C THR A 294 -16.34 8.43 -22.98
N LEU A 295 -15.42 9.40 -22.97
CA LEU A 295 -15.59 10.67 -23.69
C LEU A 295 -15.15 10.56 -25.16
N ASP A 296 -15.76 11.40 -26.02
CA ASP A 296 -15.32 11.53 -27.40
C ASP A 296 -13.97 12.29 -27.51
N GLU A 297 -13.25 12.06 -28.60
CA GLU A 297 -11.88 12.57 -28.83
C GLU A 297 -11.77 14.10 -28.70
N ASP A 298 -12.75 14.86 -29.20
CA ASP A 298 -12.74 16.33 -29.15
C ASP A 298 -12.93 16.83 -27.70
N THR A 299 -13.87 16.21 -26.97
CA THR A 299 -14.10 16.51 -25.55
C THR A 299 -12.87 16.13 -24.71
N MET A 300 -12.31 14.94 -24.91
CA MET A 300 -11.14 14.46 -24.17
C MET A 300 -9.89 15.31 -24.45
N THR A 301 -9.69 15.75 -25.70
CA THR A 301 -8.61 16.66 -26.07
C THR A 301 -8.74 18.00 -25.35
N THR A 302 -9.96 18.55 -25.28
CA THR A 302 -10.22 19.79 -24.56
C THR A 302 -9.96 19.63 -23.07
N LEU A 303 -10.49 18.57 -22.47
CA LEU A 303 -10.33 18.28 -21.06
C LEU A 303 -8.86 18.04 -20.68
N THR A 304 -8.07 17.39 -21.55
CA THR A 304 -6.62 17.22 -21.38
C THR A 304 -5.88 18.55 -21.28
N GLN A 305 -6.28 19.54 -22.08
CA GLN A 305 -5.67 20.87 -22.01
C GLN A 305 -6.06 21.58 -20.71
N GLU A 306 -7.32 21.46 -20.28
CA GLU A 306 -7.79 22.01 -19.00
C GLU A 306 -7.04 21.38 -17.81
N GLU A 307 -6.83 20.06 -17.83
CA GLU A 307 -6.08 19.34 -16.81
C GLU A 307 -4.64 19.84 -16.70
N ARG A 308 -3.95 20.00 -17.85
CA ARG A 308 -2.58 20.54 -17.88
C ARG A 308 -2.48 21.96 -17.34
N ASP A 309 -3.49 22.79 -17.56
CA ASP A 309 -3.50 24.16 -17.05
C ASP A 309 -3.91 24.22 -15.57
N TRP A 310 -4.76 23.30 -15.13
CA TRP A 310 -5.06 23.08 -13.72
C TRP A 310 -3.82 22.63 -12.95
N ILE A 311 -3.04 21.65 -13.43
CA ILE A 311 -1.80 21.17 -12.80
C ILE A 311 -0.84 22.34 -12.54
N LYS A 312 -0.58 23.20 -13.54
CA LYS A 312 0.29 24.39 -13.34
C LYS A 312 -0.22 25.32 -12.23
N THR A 313 -1.53 25.46 -12.12
CA THR A 313 -2.17 26.28 -11.09
C THR A 313 -2.08 25.61 -9.72
N LYS A 314 -2.26 24.28 -9.65
CA LYS A 314 -2.06 23.46 -8.46
C LYS A 314 -0.63 23.61 -7.95
N ASP A 315 0.36 23.35 -8.79
CA ASP A 315 1.77 23.36 -8.41
C ASP A 315 2.20 24.74 -7.86
N SER A 316 1.75 25.82 -8.50
CA SER A 316 2.01 27.18 -8.02
C SER A 316 1.36 27.47 -6.65
N ALA A 317 0.17 26.92 -6.41
CA ALA A 317 -0.54 27.10 -5.15
C ALA A 317 0.07 26.24 -4.02
N VAL A 318 0.55 25.04 -4.35
CA VAL A 318 1.27 24.15 -3.44
C VAL A 318 2.58 24.80 -3.00
N GLU A 319 3.41 25.28 -3.94
CA GLU A 319 4.66 25.99 -3.63
C GLU A 319 4.41 27.21 -2.73
N GLU A 320 3.37 28.01 -3.02
CA GLU A 320 3.04 29.17 -2.20
C GLU A 320 2.57 28.78 -0.79
N ALA A 321 1.95 27.61 -0.60
CA ALA A 321 1.53 27.14 0.72
C ALA A 321 2.72 26.78 1.63
N GLY A 322 3.80 26.24 1.06
CA GLY A 322 5.02 25.89 1.81
C GLY A 322 5.97 27.05 2.10
N LYS A 323 5.81 28.16 1.37
CA LYS A 323 6.79 29.26 1.27
C LYS A 323 7.14 29.96 2.58
N ASP A 324 6.16 30.21 3.45
CA ASP A 324 6.41 30.86 4.74
C ASP A 324 7.22 29.97 5.71
N THR A 325 7.34 28.68 5.38
CA THR A 325 8.05 27.65 6.14
C THR A 325 9.19 27.02 5.37
N GLU A 326 9.64 27.65 4.28
CA GLU A 326 10.64 27.09 3.36
C GLU A 326 11.90 26.60 4.09
N GLY A 327 12.28 25.35 3.84
CA GLY A 327 13.39 24.64 4.48
C GLY A 327 13.12 24.17 5.92
N GLY A 328 11.92 24.38 6.43
CA GLY A 328 11.48 23.94 7.75
C GLY A 328 10.71 22.62 7.72
N SER A 329 10.61 21.95 8.87
CA SER A 329 9.93 20.66 9.01
C SER A 329 8.40 20.72 8.79
N LEU A 330 7.81 21.93 8.76
CA LEU A 330 6.38 22.14 8.56
C LEU A 330 6.01 22.32 7.07
N GLN A 331 6.99 22.64 6.21
CA GLN A 331 6.75 22.88 4.79
C GLN A 331 6.03 21.71 4.09
N PRO A 332 6.47 20.44 4.24
CA PRO A 332 5.83 19.33 3.54
C PRO A 332 4.35 19.18 3.90
N LEU A 333 3.99 19.33 5.18
CA LEU A 333 2.60 19.27 5.63
C LEU A 333 1.73 20.31 4.92
N LEU A 334 2.18 21.57 4.86
CA LEU A 334 1.40 22.65 4.23
C LEU A 334 1.25 22.47 2.71
N GLU A 335 2.31 21.99 2.06
CA GLU A 335 2.31 21.67 0.63
C GLU A 335 1.37 20.51 0.33
N ASN A 336 1.49 19.41 1.08
CA ASN A 336 0.67 18.21 0.92
C ASN A 336 -0.81 18.49 1.20
N ASP A 337 -1.13 19.21 2.28
CA ASP A 337 -2.51 19.60 2.61
C ASP A 337 -3.14 20.42 1.48
N LYS A 338 -2.37 21.36 0.91
CA LYS A 338 -2.82 22.16 -0.24
C LYS A 338 -3.02 21.30 -1.48
N ALA A 339 -2.11 20.37 -1.74
CA ALA A 339 -2.20 19.47 -2.87
C ALA A 339 -3.44 18.56 -2.76
N ALA A 340 -3.66 17.96 -1.59
CA ALA A 340 -4.84 17.15 -1.28
C ALA A 340 -6.15 17.91 -1.48
N GLU A 341 -6.26 19.15 -0.95
CA GLU A 341 -7.45 19.98 -1.10
C GLU A 341 -7.79 20.24 -2.57
N LEU A 342 -6.79 20.63 -3.36
CA LEU A 342 -6.98 20.99 -4.76
C LEU A 342 -7.30 19.75 -5.60
N THR A 343 -6.60 18.64 -5.39
CA THR A 343 -6.83 17.39 -6.09
C THR A 343 -8.21 16.81 -5.76
N ARG A 344 -8.64 16.83 -4.48
CA ARG A 344 -10.00 16.46 -4.09
C ARG A 344 -11.04 17.26 -4.87
N ASN A 345 -10.89 18.58 -4.95
CA ASN A 345 -11.86 19.40 -5.70
C ASN A 345 -11.89 19.02 -7.19
N ARG A 346 -10.73 18.71 -7.78
CA ARG A 346 -10.63 18.30 -9.17
C ARG A 346 -11.26 16.93 -9.43
N VAL A 347 -11.07 15.97 -8.53
CA VAL A 347 -11.76 14.67 -8.53
C VAL A 347 -13.27 14.84 -8.68
N TYR A 348 -13.89 15.71 -7.89
CA TYR A 348 -15.33 15.98 -7.99
C TYR A 348 -15.73 16.66 -9.30
N GLU A 349 -14.90 17.55 -9.85
CA GLU A 349 -15.17 18.16 -11.15
C GLU A 349 -15.14 17.12 -12.28
N LEU A 350 -14.16 16.22 -12.25
CA LEU A 350 -14.00 15.15 -13.26
C LEU A 350 -15.09 14.08 -13.13
N ALA A 351 -15.49 13.73 -11.90
CA ALA A 351 -16.54 12.76 -11.63
C ALA A 351 -17.90 13.14 -12.27
N GLU A 352 -18.20 14.44 -12.44
CA GLU A 352 -19.44 14.89 -13.08
C GLU A 352 -19.56 14.46 -14.56
N TYR A 353 -18.45 14.15 -15.22
CA TYR A 353 -18.46 13.63 -16.59
C TYR A 353 -18.83 12.14 -16.67
N LEU A 354 -18.81 11.41 -15.54
CA LEU A 354 -19.15 9.99 -15.45
C LEU A 354 -20.59 9.75 -14.96
N LYS A 355 -21.38 10.80 -14.72
CA LYS A 355 -22.75 10.74 -14.16
C LYS A 355 -23.86 10.73 -15.21
#